data_AF-A0A7R9YNH3-F1
#
_entry.id   AF-A0A7R9YNH3-F1
#
_cell.length_a   1.000
_cell.length_b   1.000
_cell.length_c   1.000
_cell.angle_alpha   90.00
_cell.angle_beta   90.00
_cell.angle_gamma   90.00
#
_symmetry.space_group_name_H-M   'P 1'
#
loop_
_entity.id
_entity.type
_entity.pdbx_description
1 polymer ?
#
loop_
_entity_poly.entity_id
_entity_poly.type
_entity_poly.pdbx_seq_one_letter_code
_entity_poly.pdbx_strand_id
1 'polypeptide(L)'
;KPAVVSSTQASRDWNRMQSLLMSLRKCCNHPHLFPAMHRVSERLGETLATASGKLAILDRLLRSLFAGGHRVVLFSFFTSMLDILESYFTERQIPYVRLDGSTNPAQRSQNIDQFNEADSELRLFLCSTRAGGLGINLTSADTVVL
;
A
#
# COMPACT_ATOMS: atom_id res chain seq x y z
N LYS A 1 29.59 -39.09 19.13
CA LYS A 1 28.26 -38.50 19.36
C LYS A 1 28.20 -37.07 18.80
N PRO A 2 27.88 -36.87 17.51
CA PRO A 2 27.47 -35.55 17.02
C PRO A 2 26.25 -35.64 16.09
N ALA A 3 25.06 -35.26 16.55
CA ALA A 3 23.86 -35.24 15.67
C ALA A 3 22.76 -34.26 16.09
N VAL A 4 22.99 -33.33 17.03
CA VAL A 4 21.92 -32.46 17.56
C VAL A 4 22.10 -30.98 17.18
N VAL A 5 23.23 -30.61 16.56
CA VAL A 5 23.59 -29.19 16.30
C VAL A 5 23.17 -28.67 14.91
N SER A 6 22.85 -29.53 13.93
CA SER A 6 22.58 -29.07 12.55
C SER A 6 21.16 -28.50 12.31
N SER A 7 20.13 -28.99 13.01
CA SER A 7 18.74 -28.55 12.81
C SER A 7 18.49 -27.11 13.27
N THR A 8 19.19 -26.67 14.32
CA THR A 8 19.02 -25.32 14.91
C THR A 8 19.79 -24.26 14.13
N GLN A 9 20.87 -24.64 13.44
CA GLN A 9 21.61 -23.72 12.56
C GLN A 9 20.83 -23.48 11.25
N ALA A 10 20.35 -24.55 10.61
CA ALA A 10 19.56 -24.46 9.38
C ALA A 10 18.27 -23.64 9.57
N SER A 11 17.57 -23.82 10.70
CA SER A 11 16.38 -23.02 11.04
C SER A 11 16.71 -21.53 11.22
N ARG A 12 17.85 -21.20 11.83
CA ARG A 12 18.32 -19.81 11.97
C ARG A 12 18.65 -19.16 10.63
N ASP A 13 19.35 -19.89 9.76
CA ASP A 13 19.71 -19.38 8.43
C ASP A 13 18.48 -19.18 7.55
N TRP A 14 17.50 -20.08 7.62
CA TRP A 14 16.20 -19.91 6.97
C TRP A 14 15.47 -18.65 7.43
N ASN A 15 15.39 -18.40 8.74
CA ASN A 15 14.74 -17.20 9.28
C ASN A 15 15.44 -15.91 8.84
N ARG A 16 16.77 -15.93 8.69
CA ARG A 16 17.53 -14.79 8.15
C ARG A 16 17.21 -14.56 6.68
N MET A 17 17.13 -15.62 5.87
CA MET A 17 16.74 -15.50 4.46
C MET A 17 15.31 -14.96 4.32
N GLN A 18 14.36 -15.46 5.12
CA GLN A 18 13.00 -14.92 5.14
C GLN A 18 12.97 -13.43 5.52
N SER A 19 13.75 -13.03 6.51
CA SER A 19 13.86 -11.62 6.94
C SER A 19 14.48 -10.73 5.85
N LEU A 20 15.49 -11.24 5.15
CA LEU A 20 16.11 -10.57 4.01
C LEU A 20 15.12 -10.43 2.85
N LEU A 21 14.40 -11.50 2.49
CA LEU A 21 13.36 -11.46 1.47
C LEU A 21 12.28 -10.44 1.80
N MET A 22 11.85 -10.37 3.06
CA MET A 22 10.90 -9.35 3.52
C MET A 22 11.46 -7.92 3.37
N SER A 23 12.75 -7.73 3.64
CA SER A 23 13.42 -6.44 3.46
C SER A 23 13.52 -6.07 1.98
N LEU A 24 13.89 -7.01 1.11
CA LEU A 24 13.92 -6.79 -0.34
C LEU A 24 12.54 -6.42 -0.89
N ARG A 25 11.48 -7.12 -0.44
CA ARG A 25 10.10 -6.77 -0.81
C ARG A 25 9.71 -5.36 -0.38
N LYS A 26 10.14 -4.89 0.79
CA LYS A 26 9.93 -3.50 1.23
C LYS A 26 10.69 -2.51 0.34
N CYS A 27 11.95 -2.81 0.03
CA CYS A 27 12.78 -1.98 -0.84
C CYS A 27 12.15 -1.76 -2.22
N CYS A 28 11.59 -2.81 -2.82
CA CYS A 28 10.90 -2.71 -4.11
C CYS A 28 9.60 -1.85 -4.06
N ASN A 29 8.98 -1.67 -2.89
CA ASN A 29 7.79 -0.84 -2.75
C ASN A 29 8.14 0.62 -2.55
N HIS A 30 8.87 0.94 -1.47
CA HIS A 30 9.23 2.32 -1.15
C HIS A 30 10.40 2.39 -0.16
N PRO A 31 11.41 3.25 -0.38
CA PRO A 31 12.53 3.41 0.56
C PRO A 31 12.11 3.83 1.98
N HIS A 32 11.06 4.65 2.11
CA HIS A 32 10.55 5.09 3.42
C HIS A 32 9.91 3.98 4.26
N LEU A 33 9.74 2.77 3.72
CA LEU A 33 9.44 1.60 4.56
C LEU A 33 10.59 1.24 5.51
N PHE A 34 11.76 1.86 5.33
CA PHE A 34 12.88 1.84 6.25
C PHE A 34 12.99 3.19 6.96
N PRO A 35 12.85 3.25 8.30
CA PRO A 35 12.91 4.49 9.06
C PRO A 35 14.17 5.33 8.80
N ALA A 36 15.32 4.68 8.58
CA ALA A 36 16.59 5.33 8.29
C ALA A 36 16.58 6.17 6.99
N MET A 37 15.70 5.84 6.02
CA MET A 37 15.65 6.51 4.73
C MET A 37 14.94 7.86 4.77
N HIS A 38 14.10 8.15 5.77
CA HIS A 38 13.41 9.44 5.88
C HIS A 38 14.41 10.60 5.91
N ARG A 39 15.45 10.48 6.75
CA ARG A 39 16.53 11.49 6.86
C ARG A 39 17.35 11.62 5.58
N VAL A 40 17.47 10.56 4.79
CA VAL A 40 18.22 10.57 3.52
C VAL A 40 17.43 11.34 2.48
N SER A 41 16.15 11.03 2.30
CA SER A 41 15.30 11.76 1.35
C SER A 41 15.13 13.23 1.73
N GLU A 42 15.00 13.56 3.02
CA GLU A 42 15.00 14.97 3.49
C GLU A 42 16.28 15.71 3.06
N ARG A 43 17.45 15.09 3.23
CA ARG A 43 18.73 15.69 2.83
C ARG A 43 18.88 15.84 1.32
N LEU A 44 18.32 14.91 0.55
CA LEU A 44 18.34 14.93 -0.92
C LEU A 44 17.26 15.84 -1.51
N GLY A 45 16.31 16.32 -0.71
CA GLY A 45 15.15 17.10 -1.17
C GLY A 45 14.17 16.28 -2.01
N GLU A 46 14.13 14.96 -1.83
CA GLU A 46 13.23 14.08 -2.55
C GLU A 46 11.81 14.14 -1.97
N THR A 47 10.81 14.21 -2.85
CA THR A 47 9.41 13.93 -2.49
C THR A 47 9.16 12.43 -2.38
N LEU A 48 8.04 12.03 -1.76
CA LEU A 48 7.59 10.63 -1.73
C LEU A 48 7.54 10.02 -3.15
N ALA A 49 6.97 10.74 -4.12
CA ALA A 49 6.87 10.25 -5.49
C ALA A 49 8.23 10.07 -6.16
N THR A 50 9.19 10.97 -5.95
CA THR A 50 10.51 10.89 -6.58
C THR A 50 11.41 9.84 -5.95
N ALA A 51 11.21 9.51 -4.68
CA ALA A 51 12.00 8.51 -3.96
C ALA A 51 11.70 7.06 -4.38
N SER A 52 10.52 6.78 -4.96
CA SER A 52 10.14 5.43 -5.41
C SER A 52 9.71 5.41 -6.87
N GLY A 53 10.34 4.55 -7.67
CA GLY A 53 9.94 4.35 -9.07
C GLY A 53 8.49 3.88 -9.22
N LYS A 54 7.99 3.04 -8.30
CA LYS A 54 6.58 2.59 -8.32
C LYS A 54 5.63 3.77 -8.06
N LEU A 55 5.95 4.61 -7.07
CA LEU A 55 5.12 5.77 -6.74
C LEU A 55 5.20 6.87 -7.81
N ALA A 56 6.36 7.09 -8.43
CA ALA A 56 6.53 8.02 -9.54
C ALA A 56 5.65 7.67 -10.75
N ILE A 57 5.55 6.38 -11.07
CA ILE A 57 4.69 5.89 -12.17
C ILE A 57 3.22 5.95 -11.75
N LEU A 58 2.91 5.53 -10.52
CA LEU A 58 1.55 5.60 -9.98
C LEU A 58 1.01 7.04 -10.01
N ASP A 59 1.81 8.03 -9.64
CA ASP A 59 1.43 9.44 -9.71
C ASP A 59 0.98 9.86 -11.12
N ARG A 60 1.78 9.52 -12.14
CA ARG A 60 1.44 9.83 -13.54
C ARG A 60 0.18 9.11 -14.00
N LEU A 61 0.05 7.84 -13.61
CA LEU A 61 -1.11 7.02 -13.94
C LEU A 61 -2.39 7.58 -13.30
N LEU A 62 -2.37 7.87 -12.00
CA LEU A 62 -3.53 8.40 -11.28
C LEU A 62 -3.96 9.76 -11.81
N ARG A 63 -3.01 10.64 -12.17
CA ARG A 63 -3.35 11.92 -12.82
C ARG A 63 -4.13 11.72 -14.12
N SER A 64 -3.71 10.76 -14.96
CA SER A 64 -4.43 10.44 -16.19
C SER A 64 -5.80 9.83 -15.91
N LEU A 65 -5.90 8.91 -14.94
CA LEU A 65 -7.14 8.21 -14.61
C LEU A 65 -8.19 9.18 -14.04
N PHE A 66 -7.79 10.05 -13.10
CA PHE A 66 -8.71 11.01 -12.50
C PHE A 66 -9.15 12.11 -13.47
N ALA A 67 -8.30 12.49 -14.43
CA ALA A 67 -8.68 13.38 -15.52
C ALA A 67 -9.74 12.73 -16.44
N GLY A 68 -9.67 11.40 -16.62
CA GLY A 68 -10.67 10.61 -17.34
C GLY A 68 -11.93 10.26 -16.53
N GLY A 69 -12.01 10.67 -15.26
CA GLY A 69 -13.15 10.37 -14.40
C GLY A 69 -13.20 8.94 -13.85
N HIS A 70 -12.12 8.17 -13.99
CA HIS A 70 -12.03 6.79 -13.51
C HIS A 70 -12.00 6.70 -11.99
N ARG A 71 -12.54 5.60 -11.45
CA ARG A 71 -12.52 5.26 -10.02
C ARG A 71 -11.57 4.09 -9.79
N VAL A 72 -10.60 4.29 -8.89
CA VAL A 72 -9.46 3.40 -8.74
C VAL A 72 -9.49 2.69 -7.41
N VAL A 73 -9.29 1.36 -7.42
CA VAL A 73 -8.98 0.58 -6.21
C VAL A 73 -7.50 0.22 -6.22
N LEU A 74 -6.79 0.63 -5.18
CA LEU A 74 -5.37 0.34 -5.02
C LEU A 74 -5.18 -0.68 -3.91
N PHE A 75 -4.63 -1.84 -4.26
CA PHE A 75 -4.27 -2.88 -3.32
C PHE A 75 -2.81 -2.79 -2.90
N SER A 76 -2.55 -3.15 -1.64
CA SER A 76 -1.20 -3.40 -1.15
C SER A 76 -1.17 -4.58 -0.18
N PHE A 77 -0.11 -5.38 -0.25
CA PHE A 77 0.17 -6.40 0.75
C PHE A 77 0.69 -5.81 2.07
N PHE A 78 1.28 -4.61 2.03
CA PHE A 78 1.87 -3.94 3.18
C PHE A 78 0.99 -2.78 3.61
N THR A 79 0.38 -2.85 4.80
CA THR A 79 -0.37 -1.74 5.39
C THR A 79 0.52 -0.53 5.63
N SER A 80 1.80 -0.74 5.95
CA SER A 80 2.81 0.31 6.05
C SER A 80 3.01 1.08 4.74
N MET A 81 2.75 0.46 3.59
CA MET A 81 2.77 1.16 2.30
C MET A 81 1.49 1.97 2.11
N LEU A 82 0.34 1.50 2.61
CA LEU A 82 -0.89 2.29 2.64
C LEU A 82 -0.70 3.55 3.49
N ASP A 83 -0.01 3.47 4.64
CA ASP A 83 0.30 4.64 5.47
C ASP A 83 1.11 5.71 4.70
N ILE A 84 2.09 5.28 3.89
CA ILE A 84 2.88 6.18 3.02
C ILE A 84 1.98 6.79 1.94
N LEU A 85 1.13 5.98 1.32
CA LEU A 85 0.20 6.43 0.29
C LEU A 85 -0.84 7.42 0.82
N GLU A 86 -1.36 7.21 2.03
CA GLU A 86 -2.24 8.17 2.70
C GLU A 86 -1.55 9.52 2.84
N SER A 87 -0.33 9.54 3.37
CA SER A 87 0.46 10.78 3.49
C SER A 87 0.62 11.48 2.12
N TYR A 88 0.90 10.69 1.07
CA TYR A 88 1.03 11.18 -0.29
C TYR A 88 -0.26 11.81 -0.85
N PHE A 89 -1.41 11.15 -0.65
CA PHE A 89 -2.70 11.61 -1.16
C PHE A 89 -3.26 12.78 -0.35
N THR A 90 -3.05 12.80 0.97
CA THR A 90 -3.41 13.93 1.84
C THR A 90 -2.65 15.20 1.44
N GLU A 91 -1.34 15.11 1.19
CA GLU A 91 -0.52 16.24 0.71
C GLU A 91 -1.06 16.83 -0.60
N ARG A 92 -1.66 15.99 -1.45
CA ARG A 92 -2.23 16.37 -2.75
C ARG A 92 -3.73 16.65 -2.74
N GLN A 93 -4.35 16.60 -1.56
CA GLN A 93 -5.79 16.81 -1.39
C GLN A 93 -6.63 15.89 -2.26
N ILE A 94 -6.17 14.65 -2.50
CA ILE A 94 -6.91 13.64 -3.25
C ILE A 94 -7.86 12.94 -2.27
N PRO A 95 -9.19 13.00 -2.46
CA PRO A 95 -10.12 12.28 -1.60
C PRO A 95 -9.97 10.77 -1.78
N TYR A 96 -9.80 10.07 -0.67
CA TYR A 96 -9.65 8.62 -0.66
C TYR A 96 -10.33 8.02 0.56
N VAL A 97 -10.57 6.72 0.51
CA VAL A 97 -10.99 5.92 1.66
C VAL A 97 -10.10 4.71 1.82
N ARG A 98 -9.85 4.29 3.06
CA ARG A 98 -8.99 3.16 3.38
C ARG A 98 -9.78 2.03 4.03
N LEU A 99 -9.47 0.81 3.61
CA LEU A 99 -9.99 -0.42 4.20
C LEU A 99 -8.85 -1.42 4.41
N ASP A 100 -8.57 -1.72 5.66
CA ASP A 100 -7.67 -2.79 6.05
C ASP A 100 -8.26 -3.64 7.19
N GLY A 101 -7.46 -4.54 7.75
CA GLY A 101 -7.92 -5.45 8.81
C GLY A 101 -8.24 -4.76 10.15
N SER A 102 -7.97 -3.46 10.29
CA SER A 102 -8.26 -2.69 11.50
C SER A 102 -9.55 -1.87 11.41
N THR A 103 -10.17 -1.76 10.24
CA THR A 103 -11.39 -0.98 10.02
C THR A 103 -12.60 -1.66 10.68
N ASN A 104 -13.37 -0.89 11.47
CA ASN A 104 -14.62 -1.36 12.08
C ASN A 104 -15.62 -1.84 10.99
N PRO A 105 -16.29 -3.00 11.14
CA PRO A 105 -17.30 -3.48 10.19
C PRO A 105 -18.36 -2.44 9.80
N ALA A 106 -18.86 -1.62 10.73
CA ALA A 106 -19.84 -0.59 10.43
C ALA A 106 -19.27 0.50 9.52
N GLN A 107 -18.05 0.99 9.84
CA GLN A 107 -17.33 1.96 9.03
C GLN A 107 -16.99 1.38 7.65
N ARG A 108 -16.67 0.09 7.58
CA ARG A 108 -16.40 -0.61 6.31
C ARG A 108 -17.60 -0.53 5.38
N SER A 109 -18.81 -0.85 5.85
CA SER A 109 -20.01 -0.76 5.01
C SER A 109 -20.25 0.67 4.55
N GLN A 110 -20.18 1.65 5.47
CA GLN A 110 -20.34 3.06 5.13
C GLN A 110 -19.34 3.53 4.07
N ASN A 111 -18.06 3.15 4.20
CA ASN A 111 -17.00 3.49 3.24
C ASN A 111 -17.25 2.88 1.86
N ILE A 112 -17.77 1.64 1.81
CA ILE A 112 -18.12 0.95 0.56
C ILE A 112 -19.32 1.63 -0.10
N ASP A 113 -20.36 1.92 0.68
CA ASP A 113 -21.58 2.57 0.18
C ASP A 113 -21.24 3.96 -0.36
N GLN A 114 -20.53 4.79 0.42
CA GLN A 114 -20.09 6.12 0.01
C GLN A 114 -19.23 6.08 -1.27
N PHE A 115 -18.35 5.08 -1.43
CA PHE A 115 -17.55 4.95 -2.65
C PHE A 115 -18.41 4.57 -3.87
N ASN A 116 -19.48 3.79 -3.67
CA ASN A 116 -20.37 3.34 -4.75
C ASN A 116 -21.49 4.33 -5.09
N GLU A 117 -21.71 5.37 -4.30
CA GLU A 117 -22.64 6.46 -4.62
C GLU A 117 -22.32 7.07 -6.00
N ALA A 118 -23.37 7.36 -6.78
CA ALA A 118 -23.22 7.82 -8.16
C ALA A 118 -22.53 9.19 -8.24
N ASP A 119 -22.80 10.05 -7.27
CA ASP A 119 -22.26 11.40 -7.09
C ASP A 119 -21.09 11.47 -6.11
N SER A 120 -20.55 10.31 -5.69
CA SER A 120 -19.38 10.27 -4.80
C SER A 120 -18.18 11.02 -5.37
N GLU A 121 -17.62 11.91 -4.55
CA GLU A 121 -16.35 12.58 -4.81
C GLU A 121 -15.14 11.66 -4.58
N LEU A 122 -15.34 10.49 -3.94
CA LEU A 122 -14.28 9.51 -3.70
C LEU A 122 -13.92 8.81 -5.01
N ARG A 123 -12.70 9.09 -5.50
CA ARG A 123 -12.15 8.45 -6.70
C ARG A 123 -11.10 7.39 -6.42
N LEU A 124 -10.70 7.25 -5.16
CA LEU A 124 -9.64 6.34 -4.75
C LEU A 124 -10.03 5.52 -3.53
N PHE A 125 -9.88 4.21 -3.64
CA PHE A 125 -10.11 3.26 -2.55
C PHE A 125 -8.81 2.49 -2.25
N LEU A 126 -8.24 2.70 -1.08
CA LEU A 126 -7.04 2.01 -0.61
C LEU A 126 -7.44 0.74 0.13
N CYS A 127 -6.92 -0.41 -0.31
CA CYS A 127 -7.25 -1.69 0.30
C CYS A 127 -6.02 -2.54 0.61
N SER A 128 -5.98 -3.14 1.80
CA SER A 128 -5.04 -4.23 2.02
C SER A 128 -5.52 -5.49 1.30
N THR A 129 -4.63 -6.23 0.64
CA THR A 129 -5.02 -7.46 -0.09
C THR A 129 -5.76 -8.46 0.80
N ARG A 130 -5.39 -8.53 2.09
CA ARG A 130 -6.08 -9.37 3.08
C ARG A 130 -7.53 -8.95 3.30
N ALA A 131 -7.80 -7.65 3.35
CA ALA A 131 -9.14 -7.15 3.59
C ALA A 131 -10.02 -7.18 2.33
N GLY A 132 -9.41 -7.04 1.14
CA GLY A 132 -10.08 -7.20 -0.15
C GLY A 132 -10.60 -8.62 -0.40
N GLY A 133 -9.87 -9.64 0.08
CA GLY A 133 -10.27 -11.04 -0.04
C GLY A 133 -11.50 -11.45 0.79
N LEU A 134 -12.07 -10.55 1.59
CA LEU A 134 -13.23 -10.79 2.45
C LEU A 134 -14.56 -10.41 1.77
N GLY A 135 -14.61 -10.40 0.44
CA GLY A 135 -15.84 -10.13 -0.32
C GLY A 135 -16.33 -8.68 -0.25
N ILE A 136 -15.45 -7.71 -0.52
CA ILE A 136 -15.88 -6.31 -0.76
C ILE A 136 -16.52 -6.17 -2.14
N ASN A 137 -17.58 -5.37 -2.24
CA ASN A 137 -18.24 -5.07 -3.51
C ASN A 137 -18.03 -3.60 -3.90
N LEU A 138 -17.02 -3.33 -4.73
CA LEU A 138 -16.69 -1.99 -5.21
C LEU A 138 -17.06 -1.86 -6.70
N THR A 139 -18.34 -1.96 -7.02
CA THR A 139 -18.84 -2.01 -8.42
C THR A 139 -18.62 -0.74 -9.20
N SER A 140 -18.47 0.39 -8.52
CA SER A 140 -18.25 1.69 -9.17
C SER A 140 -16.81 1.89 -9.65
N ALA A 141 -15.87 1.05 -9.19
CA ALA A 141 -14.50 1.11 -9.67
C ALA A 141 -14.35 0.39 -11.02
N ASP A 142 -13.62 1.03 -11.92
CA ASP A 142 -13.29 0.50 -13.24
C ASP A 142 -11.80 0.17 -13.40
N THR A 143 -10.96 0.63 -12.46
CA THR A 143 -9.51 0.43 -12.50
C THR A 143 -8.99 -0.16 -11.20
N VAL A 144 -8.12 -1.18 -11.33
CA VAL A 144 -7.46 -1.83 -10.18
C VAL A 144 -5.94 -1.72 -10.33
N VAL A 145 -5.27 -1.31 -9.25
CA VAL A 145 -3.81 -1.23 -9.14
C VAL A 145 -3.32 -2.17 -8.03
N LEU A 146 -2.22 -2.90 -8.27
CA LEU A 146 -1.61 -3.87 -7.35
C LEU A 146 -0.19 -3.46 -6.91
#